data_AF-A0A7C3QHN2-F1
#
_entry.id   AF-A0A7C3QHN2-F1
#
_cell.length_a   1.000
_cell.length_b   1.000
_cell.length_c   1.000
_cell.angle_alpha   90.00
_cell.angle_beta   90.00
_cell.angle_gamma   90.00
#
_symmetry.space_group_name_H-M   'P 1'
#
loop_
_entity.id
_entity.type
_entity.pdbx_description
1 polymer ?
#
loop_
_entity_poly.entity_id
_entity_poly.type
_entity_poly.pdbx_seq_one_letter_code
_entity_poly.pdbx_strand_id
1 'polypeptide(L)' 'MNVIKVSARSRTAAVAGAIAGVMREANRAEVQAIGAGAVNQAVKAIIIAKGYLAEEGV' A
#
# COMPACT_ATOMS: atom_id res chain seq x y z
N MET A 1 -10.62 -7.80 8.99
CA MET A 1 -10.02 -6.63 8.31
C MET A 1 -8.51 -6.81 8.33
N ASN A 2 -7.89 -7.14 7.20
CA ASN A 2 -6.43 -7.33 7.14
C ASN A 2 -5.76 -5.95 6.98
N VAL A 3 -5.18 -5.46 8.08
CA VAL A 3 -4.43 -4.21 8.12
C VAL A 3 -3.03 -4.44 7.56
N ILE A 4 -2.64 -3.62 6.58
CA ILE A 4 -1.28 -3.63 6.02
C ILE A 4 -0.38 -2.79 6.94
N LYS A 5 0.49 -3.46 7.69
CA LYS A 5 1.45 -2.80 8.58
C LYS A 5 2.75 -2.49 7.84
N VAL A 6 3.18 -1.24 7.90
CA VAL A 6 4.39 -0.76 7.21
C VAL A 6 5.41 -0.29 8.23
N SER A 7 6.67 -0.64 7.98
CA SER A 7 7.84 -0.21 8.76
C SER A 7 8.81 0.56 7.87
N ALA A 8 9.81 1.22 8.47
CA ALA A 8 10.86 1.90 7.71
C ALA A 8 11.69 0.95 6.81
N ARG A 9 11.70 -0.36 7.11
CA ARG A 9 12.41 -1.39 6.32
C ARG A 9 11.53 -2.09 5.30
N SER A 10 10.23 -1.78 5.27
CA SER A 10 9.31 -2.41 4.32
C SER A 10 9.69 -2.06 2.89
N ARG A 11 9.69 -3.06 2.01
CA ARG A 11 9.92 -2.86 0.58
C ARG A 11 8.69 -2.22 -0.04
N THR A 12 8.83 -1.01 -0.56
CA THR A 12 7.73 -0.22 -1.13
C THR A 12 6.93 -0.98 -2.18
N ALA A 13 7.59 -1.67 -3.11
CA ALA A 13 6.91 -2.44 -4.16
C ALA A 13 6.06 -3.61 -3.61
N ALA A 14 6.55 -4.31 -2.57
CA ALA A 14 5.79 -5.39 -1.94
C ALA A 14 4.53 -4.85 -1.21
N VAL A 15 4.68 -3.72 -0.52
CA VAL A 15 3.54 -3.04 0.13
C VAL A 15 2.53 -2.55 -0.93
N ALA A 16 3.00 -2.01 -2.05
CA ALA A 16 2.14 -1.56 -3.14
C ALA A 16 1.33 -2.72 -3.75
N GLY A 17 1.98 -3.87 -3.99
CA GLY A 17 1.29 -5.08 -4.46
C GLY A 17 0.22 -5.57 -3.47
N ALA A 18 0.52 -5.53 -2.17
CA ALA A 18 -0.45 -5.88 -1.13
C ALA A 18 -1.64 -4.90 -1.10
N ILE A 19 -1.39 -3.59 -1.22
CA ILE A 19 -2.45 -2.56 -1.30
C ILE A 19 -3.34 -2.84 -2.52
N ALA A 20 -2.75 -3.04 -3.70
CA ALA A 20 -3.50 -3.31 -4.92
C ALA A 20 -4.32 -4.61 -4.81
N GLY A 21 -3.75 -5.69 -4.25
CA GLY A 21 -4.47 -6.93 -4.00
C GLY A 21 -5.71 -6.74 -3.12
N VAL A 22 -5.55 -6.06 -1.98
CA VAL A 22 -6.67 -5.79 -1.07
C VAL A 22 -7.71 -4.87 -1.70
N MET A 23 -7.29 -3.86 -2.47
CA MET A 23 -8.22 -2.98 -3.20
C MET A 23 -9.07 -3.75 -4.21
N ARG A 24 -8.50 -4.70 -4.95
CA ARG A 24 -9.25 -5.55 -5.89
C ARG A 24 -10.32 -6.41 -5.22
N GLU A 25 -10.04 -6.90 -4.01
CA GLU A 25 -10.96 -7.77 -3.27
C GLU A 25 -12.03 -7.01 -2.50
N ALA A 26 -11.66 -5.89 -1.86
CA ALA A 26 -12.48 -5.23 -0.85
C ALA A 26 -12.82 -3.77 -1.17
N ASN A 27 -12.35 -3.22 -2.30
CA ASN A 27 -12.44 -1.80 -2.69
C ASN A 27 -11.93 -0.81 -1.63
N ARG A 28 -11.24 -1.32 -0.61
CA ARG A 28 -10.73 -0.55 0.52
C ARG A 28 -9.56 -1.28 1.15
N ALA A 29 -8.39 -0.65 1.11
CA ALA A 29 -7.21 -1.08 1.85
C ALA A 29 -6.95 -0.16 3.04
N GLU A 30 -6.55 -0.75 4.18
CA GLU A 30 -6.11 0.00 5.35
C GLU A 30 -4.61 -0.21 5.55
N VAL A 31 -3.88 0.90 5.67
CA VAL A 31 -2.43 0.89 5.90
C VAL A 31 -2.12 1.62 7.20
N GLN A 32 -1.37 0.97 8.08
CA GLN A 32 -0.91 1.55 9.34
C GLN A 32 0.61 1.61 9.36
N ALA A 33 1.14 2.79 9.68
CA ALA A 33 2.56 3.07 9.74
C ALA A 33 2.86 3.99 10.93
N ILE A 34 3.92 3.70 11.68
CA ILE A 34 4.34 4.49 12.83
C ILE A 34 5.78 4.95 12.63
N GLY A 35 6.01 6.26 12.76
CA GLY A 35 7.31 6.91 12.59
C GLY A 35 7.61 7.35 11.15
N ALA A 36 8.47 8.37 11.00
CA ALA A 36 8.69 9.06 9.73
C ALA A 36 9.13 8.13 8.57
N GLY A 37 10.04 7.19 8.84
CA GLY A 37 10.51 6.23 7.84
C GLY A 37 9.41 5.28 7.36
N ALA A 38 8.57 4.79 8.27
CA ALA A 38 7.46 3.91 7.92
C ALA A 38 6.38 4.66 7.13
N VAL A 39 6.04 5.88 7.54
CA VAL A 39 5.07 6.74 6.83
C VAL A 39 5.58 7.05 5.42
N ASN A 40 6.86 7.39 5.25
CA ASN A 40 7.44 7.61 3.92
C ASN A 40 7.30 6.37 3.01
N GLN A 41 7.57 5.17 3.55
CA GLN A 41 7.42 3.93 2.79
C GLN A 41 5.96 3.64 2.44
N ALA A 42 5.02 3.91 3.36
CA ALA A 42 3.59 3.73 3.13
C ALA A 42 3.08 4.67 2.02
N VAL A 43 3.42 5.96 2.07
CA VAL A 43 3.00 6.95 1.06
C VAL A 43 3.55 6.59 -0.31
N LYS A 44 4.83 6.24 -0.42
CA LYS A 44 5.42 5.78 -1.69
C LYS A 44 4.69 4.54 -2.23
N ALA A 45 4.34 3.58 -1.36
CA ALA A 45 3.65 2.37 -1.77
C ALA A 45 2.22 2.65 -2.26
N ILE A 46 1.50 3.58 -1.62
CA ILE A 46 0.17 4.03 -2.05
C ILE A 46 0.24 4.64 -3.46
N ILE A 47 1.24 5.49 -3.74
CA ILE A 47 1.42 6.10 -5.07
C ILE A 47 1.67 5.04 -6.14
N ILE A 48 2.53 4.04 -5.86
CA ILE A 48 2.81 2.95 -6.79
C ILE A 48 1.56 2.07 -7.00
N ALA A 49 0.85 1.71 -5.92
CA ALA A 49 -0.38 0.93 -6.00
C ALA A 49 -1.45 1.64 -6.83
N LYS A 50 -1.57 2.97 -6.72
CA LYS A 50 -2.45 3.76 -7.59
C LYS A 50 -2.09 3.60 -9.07
N GLY A 51 -0.80 3.56 -9.41
CA GLY A 51 -0.36 3.27 -10.78
C GLY A 51 -0.85 1.89 -11.26
N TYR A 52 -0.68 0.86 -10.43
CA TYR A 52 -1.15 -0.50 -10.76
C TYR A 52 -2.68 -0.57 -10.97
N LEU A 53 -3.45 0.12 -10.13
CA LEU A 53 -4.91 0.13 -10.23
C LEU A 53 -5.41 0.96 -11.42
N ALA A 54 -4.74 2.07 -11.74
CA ALA A 54 -5.10 2.92 -12.87
C ALA A 54 -4.94 2.20 -14.23
N GLU A 55 -3.93 1.34 -14.38
CA GLU A 55 -3.75 0.50 -15.58
C GLU A 55 -4.91 -0.51 -15.76
N GLU A 56 -5.62 -0.83 -14.68
CA GLU A 56 -6.74 -1.78 -14.65
C GLU A 56 -8.12 -1.08 -14.65
N GLY A 57 -8.15 0.25 -14.72
CA GLY A 57 -9.38 1.04 -14.69
C GLY A 57 -10.06 1.12 -13.32
N VAL A 58 -9.30 0.88 -12.25
CA VAL A 58 -9.76 0.92 -10.84
C VAL A 58 -9.28 2.20 -10.15
#